data_AF-A0A8K0GJ86-F1
#
_entry.id   AF-A0A8K0GJ86-F1
#
_cell.length_a   1.000
_cell.length_b   1.000
_cell.length_c   1.000
_cell.angle_alpha   90.00
_cell.angle_beta   90.00
_cell.angle_gamma   90.00
#
_symmetry.space_group_name_H-M   'P 1'
#
loop_
_entity.id
_entity.type
_entity.pdbx_description
1 polymer ?
#
loop_
_entity_poly.entity_id
_entity_poly.type
_entity_poly.pdbx_seq_one_letter_code
_entity_poly.pdbx_strand_id
1 'polypeptide(L)'
;MVVGVACGSDLLIYKNNKPFYKFSVPSLPILALEQDAWQKLSEPDTDSSKIIENLKNTPFGLLSPRSQTLVNLPQEDIKEFIEKYSSIHLTKSSPITCMTSLKRNSEDPLAISCPVLATEQGQVYVLDPQSFTILHEAHISNAKATPSIIRASGILDIEFRIIVACREMFITLLRRGWLEGKIIIQTVLPIVDMILMPGDNFICAATTDKMLHCYTKRGNKLWSVKMNQPITCLCLIPLKHLSIALVAVGMQGGAIHLYHSRHSVDFITAPDTPSAIVFGQLGQEEHVMVIITTSGTMNFKILKRTADFNLNRDNSISPAAQSKPLPLPKRSKLFLEQSMRERQHAVDMHQSFQQDLVRLRLIAARTVVQVNSNQAAAGNEKEQLKLSAQVLGLGPMFTLILTLENMNSDKALIELSAVFHCKPSIYKLSSYISAIPLIPPGLAYKIETKVKECLNSENSTEEGAAISTTQIIRVFIVRLGQVQPVLAATINMPPTDPLAYTV
;
A
#
# COMPACT_ATOMS: atom_id res chain seq x y z
N MET A 1 39.84 0.76 -18.28
CA MET A 1 38.61 1.01 -17.51
C MET A 1 38.53 -0.01 -16.38
N VAL A 2 38.20 0.43 -15.16
CA VAL A 2 38.02 -0.45 -14.00
C VAL A 2 36.58 -0.29 -13.52
N VAL A 3 35.89 -1.40 -13.28
CA VAL A 3 34.51 -1.44 -12.79
C VAL A 3 34.51 -2.17 -11.44
N GLY A 4 33.97 -1.53 -10.41
CA GLY A 4 33.74 -2.15 -9.11
C GLY A 4 32.28 -2.59 -9.01
N VAL A 5 32.05 -3.83 -8.55
CA VAL A 5 30.73 -4.40 -8.30
C VAL A 5 30.70 -4.91 -6.87
N ALA A 6 29.84 -4.32 -6.03
CA ALA A 6 29.62 -4.81 -4.67
C ALA A 6 28.59 -5.94 -4.67
N CYS A 7 28.90 -7.04 -3.98
CA CYS A 7 28.01 -8.19 -3.81
C CYS A 7 28.24 -8.81 -2.42
N GLY A 8 27.20 -8.83 -1.57
CA GLY A 8 27.33 -9.29 -0.19
C GLY A 8 28.37 -8.45 0.57
N SER A 9 29.34 -9.09 1.23
CA SER A 9 30.45 -8.44 1.93
C SER A 9 31.67 -8.14 1.04
N ASP A 10 31.57 -8.37 -0.27
CA ASP A 10 32.71 -8.34 -1.17
C ASP A 10 32.57 -7.25 -2.24
N LEU A 11 33.68 -6.57 -2.52
CA LEU A 11 33.84 -5.70 -3.68
C LEU A 11 34.67 -6.43 -4.74
N LEU A 12 34.02 -6.75 -5.86
CA LEU A 12 34.61 -7.40 -7.02
C LEU A 12 35.08 -6.35 -8.01
N ILE A 13 36.37 -6.35 -8.33
CA ILE A 13 36.97 -5.39 -9.25
C ILE A 13 37.25 -6.09 -10.58
N TYR A 14 36.70 -5.51 -11.65
CA TYR A 14 36.89 -5.95 -13.01
C TYR A 14 37.73 -4.94 -13.78
N LYS A 15 38.84 -5.40 -14.37
CA LYS A 15 39.69 -4.59 -15.24
C LYS A 15 39.50 -5.08 -16.67
N ASN A 16 39.06 -4.19 -17.56
CA ASN A 16 38.69 -4.54 -18.94
C ASN A 16 37.71 -5.73 -19.01
N ASN A 17 36.67 -5.70 -18.16
CA ASN A 17 35.63 -6.74 -18.04
C ASN A 17 36.15 -8.14 -17.64
N LYS A 18 37.36 -8.23 -17.08
CA LYS A 18 37.91 -9.47 -16.51
C LYS A 18 38.04 -9.36 -14.99
N PRO A 19 37.70 -10.40 -14.22
CA PRO A 19 37.94 -10.43 -12.78
C PRO A 19 39.41 -10.13 -12.50
N PHE A 20 39.68 -9.14 -11.65
CA PHE A 20 41.03 -8.68 -11.34
C PHE A 20 41.35 -8.82 -9.86
N TYR A 21 40.47 -8.35 -8.99
CA TYR A 21 40.70 -8.35 -7.55
C TYR A 21 39.39 -8.51 -6.78
N LYS A 22 39.48 -9.06 -5.57
CA LYS A 22 38.37 -9.21 -4.62
C LYS A 22 38.80 -8.60 -3.29
N PHE A 23 38.09 -7.56 -2.86
CA PHE A 23 38.19 -7.01 -1.51
C PHE A 23 37.04 -7.54 -0.66
N SER A 24 37.31 -7.98 0.56
CA SER A 24 36.29 -8.40 1.53
C SER A 24 36.29 -7.45 2.71
N VAL A 25 35.10 -6.98 3.10
CA VAL A 25 34.93 -6.11 4.27
C VAL A 25 35.44 -6.81 5.53
N PRO A 26 36.16 -6.10 6.42
CA PRO A 26 36.61 -6.67 7.70
C PRO A 26 35.48 -7.27 8.52
N SER A 27 35.75 -8.40 9.18
CA SER A 27 34.78 -9.02 10.08
C SER A 27 34.55 -8.14 11.31
N LEU A 28 33.30 -7.99 11.71
CA LEU A 28 32.91 -7.30 12.93
C LEU A 28 33.30 -8.11 14.17
N PRO A 29 33.54 -7.42 15.30
CA PRO A 29 33.77 -8.08 16.58
C PRO A 29 32.54 -8.91 16.97
N ILE A 30 32.79 -10.09 17.50
CA ILE A 30 31.77 -11.03 17.99
C ILE A 30 31.59 -10.82 19.48
N LEU A 31 30.38 -11.04 19.99
CA LEU A 31 30.08 -10.87 21.41
C LEU A 31 30.86 -11.90 22.23
N ALA A 32 31.49 -11.48 23.34
CA ALA A 32 32.24 -12.39 24.20
C ALA A 32 31.37 -13.54 24.74
N LEU A 33 30.12 -13.24 25.13
CA LEU A 33 29.14 -14.25 25.56
C LEU A 33 28.85 -15.30 24.47
N GLU A 34 28.87 -14.89 23.20
CA GLU A 34 28.67 -15.78 22.07
C GLU A 34 29.90 -16.67 21.84
N GLN A 35 31.11 -16.11 21.94
CA GLN A 35 32.34 -16.88 21.85
C GLN A 35 32.43 -17.92 22.98
N ASP A 36 32.12 -17.53 24.21
CA ASP A 36 32.12 -18.43 25.38
C ASP A 36 31.07 -19.54 25.23
N ALA A 37 29.89 -19.22 24.70
CA ALA A 37 28.84 -20.19 24.43
C ALA A 37 29.31 -21.24 23.41
N TRP A 38 29.95 -20.83 22.32
CA TRP A 38 30.48 -21.76 21.31
C TRP A 38 31.67 -22.57 21.80
N GLN A 39 32.53 -22.02 22.66
CA GLN A 39 33.59 -22.78 23.32
C GLN A 39 33.00 -23.89 24.21
N LYS A 40 31.99 -23.56 25.03
CA LYS A 40 31.31 -24.53 25.90
C LYS A 40 30.49 -25.58 25.15
N LEU A 41 29.94 -25.21 23.98
CA LEU A 41 29.24 -26.15 23.09
C LEU A 41 30.20 -27.12 22.38
N SER A 42 31.49 -26.81 22.32
CA SER A 42 32.51 -27.71 21.77
C SER A 42 32.97 -28.77 22.77
N GLU A 43 32.62 -28.66 24.05
CA GLU A 43 32.98 -29.62 25.09
C GLU A 43 31.99 -30.80 25.13
N PRO A 44 32.45 -32.06 25.24
CA PRO A 44 31.63 -33.25 25.01
C PRO A 44 30.59 -33.58 26.11
N ASP A 45 30.48 -32.82 27.19
CA ASP A 45 29.60 -33.11 28.35
C ASP A 45 28.70 -31.93 28.79
N THR A 46 28.43 -30.97 27.89
CA THR A 46 27.72 -29.73 28.26
C THR A 46 26.22 -29.77 27.94
N ASP A 47 25.38 -29.30 28.86
CA ASP A 47 23.92 -29.07 28.67
C ASP A 47 23.68 -28.01 27.56
N SER A 48 23.61 -28.45 26.31
CA SER A 48 23.38 -27.59 25.14
C SER A 48 22.08 -26.76 25.23
N SER A 49 21.04 -27.29 25.88
CA SER A 49 19.75 -26.60 26.06
C SER A 49 19.86 -25.29 26.84
N LYS A 50 20.59 -25.28 27.96
CA LYS A 50 20.78 -24.09 28.82
C LYS A 50 21.61 -23.01 28.12
N ILE A 51 22.61 -23.41 27.34
CA ILE A 51 23.45 -22.47 26.58
C ILE A 51 22.62 -21.81 25.47
N ILE A 52 21.78 -22.58 24.78
CA ILE A 52 20.90 -22.04 23.74
C ILE A 52 19.84 -21.11 24.34
N GLU A 53 19.32 -21.40 25.53
CA GLU A 53 18.45 -20.46 26.26
C GLU A 53 19.16 -19.15 26.62
N ASN A 54 20.42 -19.20 27.05
CA ASN A 54 21.22 -18.00 27.29
C ASN A 54 21.47 -17.20 26.00
N LEU A 55 21.69 -17.87 24.88
CA LEU A 55 21.79 -17.22 23.57
C LEU A 55 20.45 -16.60 23.13
N LYS A 56 19.31 -17.26 23.42
CA LYS A 56 17.96 -16.71 23.17
C LYS A 56 17.67 -15.43 23.95
N ASN A 57 18.26 -15.29 25.15
CA ASN A 57 18.13 -14.08 25.96
C ASN A 57 18.93 -12.89 25.39
N THR A 58 19.85 -13.13 24.45
CA THR A 58 20.65 -12.08 23.80
C THR A 58 19.88 -11.49 22.60
N PRO A 59 20.00 -10.18 22.30
CA PRO A 59 19.29 -9.59 21.16
C PRO A 59 19.71 -10.26 19.84
N PHE A 60 18.71 -10.78 19.11
CA PHE A 60 18.93 -11.56 17.88
C PHE A 60 19.85 -10.84 16.86
N GLY A 61 19.69 -9.53 16.68
CA GLY A 61 20.48 -8.74 15.72
C GLY A 61 21.97 -8.54 16.08
N LEU A 62 22.38 -8.85 17.31
CA LEU A 62 23.78 -8.76 17.75
C LEU A 62 24.54 -10.08 17.54
N LEU A 63 23.83 -11.20 17.47
CA LEU A 63 24.42 -12.53 17.25
C LEU A 63 24.98 -12.67 15.82
N SER A 64 25.95 -13.57 15.64
CA SER A 64 26.38 -13.97 14.30
C SER A 64 25.28 -14.76 13.58
N PRO A 65 25.29 -14.80 12.23
CA PRO A 65 24.34 -15.59 11.45
C PRO A 65 24.31 -17.07 11.88
N ARG A 66 25.46 -17.62 12.27
CA ARG A 66 25.56 -19.01 12.74
C ARG A 66 24.80 -19.23 14.04
N SER A 67 24.96 -18.35 15.01
CA SER A 67 24.23 -18.42 16.28
C SER A 67 22.74 -18.18 16.10
N GLN A 68 22.36 -17.31 15.16
CA GLN A 68 20.96 -17.10 14.78
C GLN A 68 20.33 -18.37 14.20
N THR A 69 21.06 -19.10 13.35
CA THR A 69 20.61 -20.40 12.84
C THR A 69 20.49 -21.43 13.96
N LEU A 70 21.48 -21.52 14.85
CA LEU A 70 21.46 -22.43 16.02
C LEU A 70 20.24 -22.22 16.91
N VAL A 71 19.88 -20.96 17.19
CA VAL A 71 18.73 -20.62 18.05
C VAL A 71 17.38 -21.01 17.42
N ASN A 72 17.29 -21.02 16.10
CA ASN A 72 16.05 -21.29 15.34
C ASN A 72 15.91 -22.75 14.88
N LEU A 73 16.93 -23.59 15.07
CA LEU A 73 16.90 -25.00 14.68
C LEU A 73 16.00 -25.83 15.64
N PRO A 74 15.29 -26.84 15.13
CA PRO A 74 14.56 -27.80 15.96
C PRO A 74 15.52 -28.69 16.75
N GLN A 75 15.06 -29.22 17.89
CA GLN A 75 15.93 -29.94 18.86
C GLN A 75 16.67 -31.15 18.29
N GLU A 76 16.12 -31.77 17.24
CA GLU A 76 16.67 -32.95 16.58
C GLU A 76 17.97 -32.62 15.83
N ASP A 77 18.03 -31.46 15.17
CA ASP A 77 19.14 -31.06 14.29
C ASP A 77 20.27 -30.32 15.03
N ILE A 78 20.05 -29.94 16.29
CA ILE A 78 20.99 -29.11 17.07
C ILE A 78 22.33 -29.83 17.28
N LYS A 79 22.31 -31.13 17.59
CA LYS A 79 23.54 -31.89 17.88
C LYS A 79 24.44 -32.02 16.65
N GLU A 80 23.86 -32.40 15.51
CA GLU A 80 24.58 -32.50 14.24
C GLU A 80 25.14 -31.14 13.80
N PHE A 81 24.37 -30.06 14.01
CA PHE A 81 24.82 -28.71 13.70
C PHE A 81 25.99 -28.26 14.59
N ILE A 82 25.97 -28.56 15.89
CA ILE A 82 27.08 -28.23 16.80
C ILE A 82 28.35 -28.98 16.40
N GLU A 83 28.28 -30.29 16.16
CA GLU A 83 29.45 -31.10 15.77
C GLU A 83 30.09 -30.59 14.47
N LYS A 84 29.27 -30.16 13.51
CA LYS A 84 29.74 -29.64 12.23
C LYS A 84 30.43 -28.27 12.33
N TYR A 85 29.99 -27.41 13.24
CA TYR A 85 30.40 -26.00 13.28
C TYR A 85 31.19 -25.58 14.53
N SER A 86 31.40 -26.47 15.50
CA SER A 86 32.17 -26.23 16.74
C SER A 86 33.63 -25.89 16.49
N SER A 87 34.25 -26.52 15.49
CA SER A 87 35.66 -26.35 15.15
C SER A 87 35.95 -25.13 14.26
N ILE A 88 34.92 -24.49 13.71
CA ILE A 88 35.08 -23.38 12.76
C ILE A 88 34.98 -22.06 13.53
N HIS A 89 35.92 -21.13 13.31
CA HIS A 89 35.82 -19.80 13.90
C HIS A 89 34.52 -19.08 13.49
N LEU A 90 33.92 -18.38 14.44
CA LEU A 90 32.79 -17.52 14.19
C LEU A 90 33.27 -16.30 13.39
N THR A 91 32.48 -15.91 12.39
CA THR A 91 32.72 -14.70 11.61
C THR A 91 31.41 -13.95 11.47
N LYS A 92 31.45 -12.65 11.76
CA LYS A 92 30.33 -11.75 11.56
C LYS A 92 30.69 -10.76 10.45
N SER A 93 30.12 -10.94 9.27
CA SER A 93 30.28 -9.99 8.17
C SER A 93 29.06 -9.06 8.09
N SER A 94 29.27 -7.86 7.58
CA SER A 94 28.19 -6.94 7.24
C SER A 94 28.18 -6.72 5.72
N PRO A 95 27.06 -6.96 5.04
CA PRO A 95 26.99 -6.77 3.60
C PRO A 95 27.08 -5.28 3.25
N ILE A 96 27.69 -5.00 2.09
CA ILE A 96 27.75 -3.67 1.48
C ILE A 96 26.35 -3.35 0.93
N THR A 97 25.75 -2.26 1.37
CA THR A 97 24.41 -1.85 0.92
C THR A 97 24.46 -0.83 -0.21
N CYS A 98 25.43 0.09 -0.17
CA CYS A 98 25.59 1.11 -1.19
C CYS A 98 27.07 1.51 -1.32
N MET A 99 27.44 1.97 -2.52
CA MET A 99 28.79 2.40 -2.84
C MET A 99 28.77 3.65 -3.71
N THR A 100 29.85 4.42 -3.66
CA THR A 100 30.08 5.56 -4.55
C THR A 100 31.57 5.74 -4.77
N SER A 101 31.95 6.75 -5.56
CA SER A 101 33.35 7.09 -5.83
C SER A 101 33.66 8.48 -5.32
N LEU A 102 34.83 8.67 -4.71
CA LEU A 102 35.35 9.95 -4.25
C LEU A 102 36.65 10.27 -4.99
N LYS A 103 36.81 11.50 -5.48
CA LYS A 103 38.02 11.91 -6.21
C LYS A 103 39.21 12.00 -5.25
N ARG A 104 40.39 11.50 -5.65
CA ARG A 104 41.57 11.45 -4.79
C ARG A 104 42.27 12.81 -4.67
N ASN A 105 42.75 13.32 -5.82
CA ASN A 105 43.69 14.44 -5.88
C ASN A 105 43.16 15.68 -6.63
N SER A 106 42.28 15.50 -7.62
CA SER A 106 41.80 16.60 -8.47
C SER A 106 40.34 16.38 -8.88
N GLU A 107 39.65 17.47 -9.26
CA GLU A 107 38.26 17.45 -9.73
C GLU A 107 38.14 17.04 -11.21
N ASP A 108 39.26 16.74 -11.89
CA ASP A 108 39.27 16.33 -13.28
C ASP A 108 38.45 15.04 -13.48
N PRO A 109 37.57 14.95 -14.51
CA PRO A 109 36.87 13.72 -14.84
C PRO A 109 37.79 12.49 -14.95
N LEU A 110 39.02 12.65 -15.46
CA LEU A 110 40.01 11.58 -15.61
C LEU A 110 40.85 11.32 -14.35
N ALA A 111 40.68 12.12 -13.31
CA ALA A 111 41.37 11.92 -12.04
C ALA A 111 41.00 10.59 -11.39
N ILE A 112 41.97 10.04 -10.66
CA ILE A 112 41.82 8.80 -9.91
C ILE A 112 40.74 8.98 -8.84
N SER A 113 39.81 8.03 -8.78
CA SER A 113 38.74 7.99 -7.79
C SER A 113 38.91 6.80 -6.85
N CYS A 114 38.76 7.04 -5.55
CA CYS A 114 38.73 6.04 -4.49
C CYS A 114 37.30 5.49 -4.33
N PRO A 115 37.09 4.17 -4.23
CA PRO A 115 35.78 3.60 -3.92
C PRO A 115 35.44 3.85 -2.45
N VAL A 116 34.19 4.24 -2.21
CA VAL A 116 33.60 4.44 -0.89
C VAL A 116 32.48 3.43 -0.72
N LEU A 117 32.56 2.60 0.31
CA LEU A 117 31.62 1.52 0.61
C LEU A 117 30.90 1.83 1.91
N ALA A 118 29.60 1.52 1.98
CA ALA A 118 28.83 1.56 3.21
C ALA A 118 28.17 0.21 3.48
N THR A 119 28.26 -0.26 4.72
CA THR A 119 27.76 -1.57 5.15
C THR A 119 26.45 -1.47 5.92
N GLU A 120 25.71 -2.57 6.00
CA GLU A 120 24.41 -2.62 6.68
C GLU A 120 24.49 -2.22 8.17
N GLN A 121 25.61 -2.48 8.84
CA GLN A 121 25.84 -2.11 10.24
C GLN A 121 26.27 -0.65 10.43
N GLY A 122 26.29 0.14 9.36
CA GLY A 122 26.54 1.58 9.44
C GLY A 122 28.02 1.96 9.38
N GLN A 123 28.90 1.08 8.90
CA GLN A 123 30.32 1.41 8.71
C GLN A 123 30.57 1.92 7.29
N VAL A 124 31.48 2.88 7.15
CA VAL A 124 31.92 3.46 5.89
C VAL A 124 33.41 3.23 5.72
N TYR A 125 33.78 2.67 4.58
CA TYR A 125 35.16 2.39 4.21
C TYR A 125 35.53 3.17 2.95
N VAL A 126 36.62 3.93 3.00
CA VAL A 126 37.25 4.53 1.82
C VAL A 126 38.49 3.72 1.51
N LEU A 127 38.58 3.13 0.31
CA LEU A 127 39.72 2.28 -0.06
C LEU A 127 40.69 3.01 -0.98
N ASP A 128 41.95 2.56 -0.96
CA ASP A 128 42.95 2.97 -1.92
C ASP A 128 42.63 2.39 -3.31
N PRO A 129 42.68 3.19 -4.39
CA PRO A 129 42.33 2.76 -5.74
C PRO A 129 43.31 1.76 -6.37
N GLN A 130 44.52 1.59 -5.81
CA GLN A 130 45.55 0.69 -6.33
C GLN A 130 45.74 -0.54 -5.44
N SER A 131 45.95 -0.33 -4.14
CA SER A 131 46.20 -1.42 -3.18
C SER A 131 44.92 -1.99 -2.58
N PHE A 132 43.78 -1.30 -2.71
CA PHE A 132 42.51 -1.63 -2.06
C PHE A 132 42.60 -1.77 -0.53
N THR A 133 43.61 -1.13 0.08
CA THR A 133 43.72 -1.02 1.54
C THR A 133 42.77 0.05 2.06
N ILE A 134 42.33 -0.08 3.30
CA ILE A 134 41.43 0.88 3.94
C ILE A 134 42.21 2.16 4.27
N LEU A 135 41.82 3.28 3.68
CA LEU A 135 42.41 4.61 3.92
C LEU A 135 41.67 5.36 5.02
N HIS A 136 40.34 5.25 5.06
CA HIS A 136 39.51 5.88 6.07
C HIS A 136 38.39 4.93 6.49
N GLU A 137 38.18 4.81 7.79
CA GLU A 137 37.12 4.03 8.40
C GLU A 137 36.34 4.94 9.34
N ALA A 138 35.00 4.89 9.25
CA ALA A 138 34.11 5.67 10.10
C ALA A 138 32.76 4.99 10.27
N HIS A 139 32.06 5.34 11.34
CA HIS A 139 30.66 5.01 11.58
C HIS A 139 29.73 6.14 11.10
N ILE A 140 28.59 5.77 10.52
CA ILE A 140 27.58 6.73 10.04
C ILE A 140 26.97 7.49 11.20
N SER A 141 26.66 6.84 12.31
CA SER A 141 26.18 7.52 13.52
C SER A 141 26.37 6.66 14.75
N ASN A 142 26.23 7.28 15.92
CA ASN A 142 26.29 6.61 17.23
C ASN A 142 25.02 5.75 17.48
N ALA A 143 23.95 6.00 16.74
CA ALA A 143 22.75 5.17 16.74
C ALA A 143 22.83 4.11 15.63
N LYS A 144 21.95 3.10 15.71
CA LYS A 144 21.76 2.12 14.63
C LYS A 144 21.34 2.85 13.34
N ALA A 145 22.16 2.73 12.31
CA ALA A 145 21.97 3.39 11.03
C ALA A 145 22.26 2.43 9.88
N THR A 146 21.23 2.13 9.09
CA THR A 146 21.33 1.25 7.94
C THR A 146 21.40 2.10 6.67
N PRO A 147 22.57 2.24 6.02
CA PRO A 147 22.70 3.07 4.83
C PRO A 147 21.90 2.49 3.66
N SER A 148 21.14 3.34 2.97
CA SER A 148 20.45 3.00 1.73
C SER A 148 21.09 3.65 0.51
N ILE A 149 21.48 4.93 0.62
CA ILE A 149 22.05 5.71 -0.49
C ILE A 149 23.25 6.49 0.03
N ILE A 150 24.35 6.42 -0.72
CA ILE A 150 25.59 7.16 -0.43
C ILE A 150 25.97 8.06 -1.60
N ARG A 151 26.39 9.29 -1.28
CA ARG A 151 26.94 10.25 -2.24
C ARG A 151 28.17 10.91 -1.61
N ALA A 152 29.19 11.11 -2.41
CA ALA A 152 30.42 11.76 -1.98
C ALA A 152 30.66 13.03 -2.82
N SER A 153 31.24 14.05 -2.20
CA SER A 153 31.66 15.29 -2.85
C SER A 153 32.98 15.78 -2.25
N GLY A 154 33.77 16.47 -3.06
CA GLY A 154 35.09 16.97 -2.72
C GLY A 154 36.23 16.03 -3.11
N ILE A 155 37.39 16.28 -2.52
CA ILE A 155 38.68 15.68 -2.87
C ILE A 155 39.25 15.03 -1.62
N LEU A 156 39.59 13.74 -1.68
CA LEU A 156 40.07 12.97 -0.53
C LEU A 156 41.25 13.65 0.16
N ASP A 157 42.24 14.10 -0.62
CA ASP A 157 43.51 14.65 -0.13
C ASP A 157 43.36 16.07 0.47
N ILE A 158 42.27 16.79 0.19
CA ILE A 158 42.03 18.16 0.67
C ILE A 158 40.87 18.18 1.69
N GLU A 159 39.63 18.14 1.21
CA GLU A 159 38.42 18.10 2.02
C GLU A 159 37.37 17.28 1.25
N PHE A 160 36.78 16.30 1.93
CA PHE A 160 35.67 15.53 1.39
C PHE A 160 34.49 15.52 2.34
N ARG A 161 33.31 15.28 1.76
CA ARG A 161 32.05 15.10 2.45
C ARG A 161 31.35 13.88 1.89
N ILE A 162 31.01 12.96 2.78
CA ILE A 162 30.21 11.78 2.46
C ILE A 162 28.85 12.00 3.09
N ILE A 163 27.81 11.92 2.27
CA ILE A 163 26.42 12.13 2.66
C ILE A 163 25.70 10.81 2.47
N VAL A 164 25.05 10.35 3.53
CA VAL A 164 24.43 9.03 3.59
C VAL A 164 22.98 9.20 4.00
N ALA A 165 22.06 8.71 3.17
CA ALA A 165 20.66 8.54 3.56
C ALA A 165 20.50 7.14 4.18
N CYS A 166 19.81 7.09 5.32
CA CYS A 166 19.59 5.88 6.10
C CYS A 166 18.14 5.41 6.01
N ARG A 167 17.90 4.11 6.18
CA ARG A 167 16.55 3.51 6.19
C ARG A 167 15.70 4.03 7.36
N GLU A 168 16.36 4.46 8.42
CA GLU A 168 15.79 5.06 9.63
C GLU A 168 15.34 6.53 9.45
N MET A 169 15.19 6.99 8.20
CA MET A 169 14.58 8.28 7.85
C MET A 169 15.41 9.50 8.29
N PHE A 170 16.73 9.41 8.14
CA PHE A 170 17.62 10.53 8.34
C PHE A 170 18.76 10.55 7.33
N ILE A 171 19.38 11.72 7.17
CA ILE A 171 20.56 11.93 6.34
C ILE A 171 21.69 12.39 7.25
N THR A 172 22.84 11.73 7.09
CA THR A 172 24.05 11.96 7.87
C THR A 172 25.15 12.53 7.00
N LEU A 173 25.91 13.47 7.56
CA LEU A 173 27.12 14.03 6.99
C LEU A 173 28.36 13.51 7.71
N LEU A 174 29.29 12.94 6.95
CA LEU A 174 30.62 12.56 7.39
C LEU A 174 31.66 13.46 6.68
N ARG A 175 32.64 13.96 7.43
CA ARG A 175 33.73 14.81 6.91
C ARG A 175 35.08 14.13 7.09
N ARG A 176 36.10 14.65 6.41
CA ARG A 176 37.49 14.22 6.61
C ARG A 176 37.88 14.28 8.09
N GLY A 177 38.46 13.19 8.59
CA GLY A 177 38.93 13.05 9.98
C GLY A 177 37.83 12.75 11.00
N TRP A 178 36.56 12.70 10.59
CA TRP A 178 35.48 12.26 11.49
C TRP A 178 35.42 10.74 11.51
N LEU A 179 35.41 10.18 12.73
CA LEU A 179 35.16 8.76 12.97
C LEU A 179 33.66 8.46 13.08
N GLU A 180 32.85 9.48 13.40
CA GLU A 180 31.39 9.37 13.52
C GLU A 180 30.72 10.47 12.70
N GLY A 181 29.70 10.11 11.93
CA GLY A 181 28.90 11.04 11.16
C GLY A 181 27.89 11.80 12.03
N LYS A 182 27.54 13.01 11.59
CA LYS A 182 26.53 13.85 12.24
C LYS A 182 25.22 13.81 11.45
N ILE A 183 24.11 13.52 12.12
CA ILE A 183 22.77 13.64 11.53
C ILE A 183 22.48 15.12 11.24
N ILE A 184 22.17 15.43 9.98
CA ILE A 184 21.89 16.80 9.53
C ILE A 184 20.44 17.01 9.13
N ILE A 185 19.73 15.96 8.72
CA ILE A 185 18.32 16.03 8.28
C ILE A 185 17.59 14.84 8.86
N GLN A 186 16.46 15.10 9.53
CA GLN A 186 15.51 14.08 9.96
C GLN A 186 14.25 14.22 9.08
N THR A 187 13.86 13.15 8.39
CA THR A 187 12.61 13.09 7.63
C THR A 187 11.55 12.32 8.40
N VAL A 188 10.27 12.62 8.13
CA VAL A 188 9.13 11.89 8.73
C VAL A 188 8.86 10.60 7.97
N LEU A 189 9.23 10.56 6.69
CA LEU A 189 8.97 9.46 5.78
C LEU A 189 10.28 8.94 5.18
N PRO A 190 10.29 7.67 4.71
CA PRO A 190 11.45 7.08 4.05
C PRO A 190 11.89 7.87 2.82
N ILE A 191 13.20 7.92 2.63
CA ILE A 191 13.85 8.53 1.46
C ILE A 191 13.93 7.47 0.37
N VAL A 192 13.37 7.77 -0.79
CA VAL A 192 13.38 6.88 -1.97
C VAL A 192 14.71 6.98 -2.69
N ASP A 193 15.16 8.20 -2.98
CA ASP A 193 16.43 8.46 -3.64
C ASP A 193 17.00 9.83 -3.23
N MET A 194 18.30 10.01 -3.40
CA MET A 194 19.05 11.20 -3.02
C MET A 194 20.15 11.50 -4.05
N ILE A 195 20.28 12.77 -4.40
CA ILE A 195 21.35 13.28 -5.27
C ILE A 195 21.99 14.54 -4.67
N LEU A 196 23.23 14.80 -5.06
CA LEU A 196 23.95 16.02 -4.72
C LEU A 196 24.07 16.92 -5.94
N MET A 197 23.63 18.17 -5.81
CA MET A 197 23.78 19.17 -6.84
C MET A 197 25.23 19.68 -6.88
N PRO A 198 25.88 19.73 -8.05
CA PRO A 198 27.25 20.23 -8.18
C PRO A 198 27.34 21.72 -7.81
N GLY A 199 28.52 22.16 -7.36
CA GLY A 199 28.75 23.53 -6.88
C GLY A 199 28.43 23.66 -5.39
N ASP A 200 27.25 24.15 -5.04
CA ASP A 200 26.85 24.44 -3.65
C ASP A 200 26.67 23.19 -2.77
N ASN A 201 26.66 21.99 -3.37
CA ASN A 201 26.41 20.71 -2.71
C ASN A 201 25.06 20.67 -2.01
N PHE A 202 24.01 21.17 -2.68
CA PHE A 202 22.65 21.00 -2.21
C PHE A 202 22.23 19.54 -2.29
N ILE A 203 21.51 19.10 -1.27
CA ILE A 203 21.04 17.73 -1.11
C ILE A 203 19.58 17.70 -1.59
N CYS A 204 19.33 17.05 -2.72
CA CYS A 204 17.97 16.80 -3.19
C CYS A 204 17.58 15.38 -2.76
N ALA A 205 16.49 15.27 -2.01
CA ALA A 205 15.97 14.01 -1.51
C ALA A 205 14.49 13.86 -1.89
N ALA A 206 14.14 12.70 -2.44
CA ALA A 206 12.77 12.32 -2.72
C ALA A 206 12.21 11.45 -1.58
N THR A 207 10.97 11.71 -1.19
CA THR A 207 10.27 10.97 -0.13
C THR A 207 9.04 10.25 -0.68
N THR A 208 8.54 9.27 0.07
CA THR A 208 7.43 8.41 -0.34
C THR A 208 6.08 9.13 -0.49
N ASP A 209 5.92 10.33 0.07
CA ASP A 209 4.73 11.19 -0.05
C ASP A 209 4.68 12.01 -1.35
N LYS A 210 5.40 11.58 -2.38
CA LYS A 210 5.49 12.27 -3.68
C LYS A 210 6.15 13.65 -3.57
N MET A 211 6.95 13.91 -2.53
CA MET A 211 7.62 15.19 -2.35
C MET A 211 9.09 15.10 -2.78
N LEU A 212 9.55 16.13 -3.50
CA LEU A 212 10.96 16.39 -3.74
C LEU A 212 11.39 17.55 -2.83
N HIS A 213 12.35 17.29 -1.96
CA HIS A 213 12.91 18.27 -1.05
C HIS A 213 14.33 18.64 -1.46
N CYS A 214 14.69 19.91 -1.28
CA CYS A 214 16.07 20.37 -1.43
C CYS A 214 16.56 20.98 -0.12
N TYR A 215 17.75 20.57 0.30
CA TYR A 215 18.39 21.00 1.53
C TYR A 215 19.77 21.59 1.25
N THR A 216 20.20 22.51 2.10
CA THR A 216 21.58 22.99 2.12
C THR A 216 22.54 21.89 2.59
N LYS A 217 23.84 22.05 2.31
CA LYS A 217 24.92 21.22 2.88
C LYS A 217 24.95 21.13 4.42
N ARG A 218 24.23 22.03 5.11
CA ARG A 218 24.10 22.06 6.58
C ARG A 218 22.83 21.37 7.09
N GLY A 219 21.90 20.98 6.20
CA GLY A 219 20.63 20.36 6.56
C GLY A 219 19.40 21.28 6.56
N ASN A 220 19.58 22.59 6.32
CA ASN A 220 18.43 23.51 6.26
C ASN A 220 17.62 23.28 4.97
N LYS A 221 16.29 23.13 5.09
CA LYS A 221 15.36 22.97 3.97
C LYS A 221 15.24 24.27 3.17
N LEU A 222 15.48 24.21 1.87
CA LEU A 222 15.37 25.35 0.94
C LEU A 222 13.98 25.43 0.31
N TRP A 223 13.51 24.32 -0.26
CA TRP A 223 12.22 24.25 -0.93
C TRP A 223 11.70 22.82 -0.97
N SER A 224 10.42 22.68 -1.33
CA SER A 224 9.75 21.39 -1.46
C SER A 224 8.68 21.47 -2.54
N VAL A 225 8.63 20.47 -3.42
CA VAL A 225 7.69 20.39 -4.55
C VAL A 225 6.95 19.07 -4.48
N LYS A 226 5.61 19.13 -4.62
CA LYS A 226 4.76 17.94 -4.68
C LYS A 226 4.61 17.45 -6.11
N MET A 227 4.80 16.16 -6.31
CA MET A 227 4.62 15.47 -7.58
C MET A 227 3.21 14.89 -7.69
N ASN A 228 2.75 14.70 -8.93
CA ASN A 228 1.43 14.11 -9.21
C ASN A 228 1.40 12.62 -8.86
N GLN A 229 2.53 11.93 -9.09
CA GLN A 229 2.70 10.49 -8.88
C GLN A 229 3.88 10.20 -7.94
N PRO A 230 3.92 9.00 -7.32
CA PRO A 230 5.06 8.56 -6.50
C PRO A 230 6.37 8.60 -7.29
N ILE A 231 7.41 9.12 -6.65
CA ILE A 231 8.76 9.19 -7.20
C ILE A 231 9.41 7.81 -7.06
N THR A 232 10.06 7.33 -8.11
CA THR A 232 10.74 6.01 -8.12
C THR A 232 12.25 6.14 -8.12
N CYS A 233 12.81 7.11 -8.85
CA CYS A 233 14.24 7.35 -8.92
C CYS A 233 14.54 8.82 -9.26
N LEU A 234 15.73 9.27 -8.87
CA LEU A 234 16.28 10.57 -9.21
C LEU A 234 17.53 10.40 -10.07
N CYS A 235 17.74 11.33 -11.00
CA CYS A 235 18.96 11.38 -11.79
C CYS A 235 19.47 12.82 -11.90
N LEU A 236 20.76 13.01 -11.65
CA LEU A 236 21.42 14.29 -11.87
C LEU A 236 21.79 14.44 -13.34
N ILE A 237 21.45 15.58 -13.94
CA ILE A 237 21.79 15.92 -15.32
C ILE A 237 22.71 17.15 -15.30
N PRO A 238 24.03 16.96 -15.23
CA PRO A 238 24.98 18.06 -15.30
C PRO A 238 25.20 18.50 -16.76
N LEU A 239 24.84 19.74 -17.10
CA LEU A 239 25.01 20.33 -18.43
C LEU A 239 26.12 21.38 -18.37
N LYS A 240 27.37 20.93 -18.52
CA LYS A 240 28.56 21.80 -18.43
C LYS A 240 28.55 22.95 -19.44
N HIS A 241 28.06 22.70 -20.66
CA HIS A 241 28.00 23.70 -21.73
C HIS A 241 27.04 24.86 -21.43
N LEU A 242 26.03 24.65 -20.58
CA LEU A 242 25.09 25.69 -20.14
C LEU A 242 25.37 26.16 -18.70
N SER A 243 26.37 25.61 -18.01
CA SER A 243 26.65 25.87 -16.59
C SER A 243 25.46 25.63 -15.64
N ILE A 244 24.58 24.69 -15.99
CA ILE A 244 23.40 24.32 -15.19
C ILE A 244 23.39 22.82 -14.87
N ALA A 245 22.71 22.48 -13.78
CA ALA A 245 22.45 21.11 -13.38
C ALA A 245 20.96 20.92 -13.13
N LEU A 246 20.37 19.92 -13.78
CA LEU A 246 18.95 19.59 -13.64
C LEU A 246 18.79 18.32 -12.81
N VAL A 247 17.59 18.16 -12.25
CA VAL A 247 17.15 16.96 -11.55
C VAL A 247 16.06 16.29 -12.36
N ALA A 248 16.35 15.13 -12.93
CA ALA A 248 15.33 14.25 -13.48
C ALA A 248 14.64 13.50 -12.34
N VAL A 249 13.31 13.61 -12.30
CA VAL A 249 12.44 12.92 -11.35
C VAL A 249 11.62 11.88 -12.11
N GLY A 250 11.98 10.61 -11.97
CA GLY A 250 11.20 9.49 -12.50
C GLY A 250 10.01 9.18 -11.60
N MET A 251 8.83 9.04 -12.18
CA MET A 251 7.60 8.77 -11.45
C MET A 251 6.86 7.53 -11.95
N GLN A 252 6.05 6.97 -11.08
CA GLN A 252 5.14 5.86 -11.42
C GLN A 252 4.24 6.24 -12.60
N GLY A 253 4.11 5.32 -13.56
CA GLY A 253 3.34 5.53 -14.79
C GLY A 253 4.14 6.11 -15.96
N GLY A 254 5.47 6.26 -15.84
CA GLY A 254 6.35 6.57 -16.97
C GLY A 254 6.66 8.05 -17.18
N ALA A 255 6.09 8.96 -16.38
CA ALA A 255 6.41 10.38 -16.46
C ALA A 255 7.77 10.67 -15.81
N ILE A 256 8.62 11.42 -16.52
CA ILE A 256 9.93 11.89 -16.04
C ILE A 256 9.95 13.41 -16.19
N HIS A 257 10.05 14.13 -15.07
CA HIS A 257 10.08 15.60 -15.09
C HIS A 257 11.49 16.10 -14.85
N LEU A 258 11.95 17.09 -15.62
CA LEU A 258 13.23 17.75 -15.41
C LEU A 258 13.01 19.03 -14.61
N TYR A 259 13.73 19.16 -13.50
CA TYR A 259 13.65 20.33 -12.62
C TYR A 259 14.96 21.12 -12.62
N HIS A 260 14.82 22.44 -12.76
CA HIS A 260 15.87 23.40 -12.43
C HIS A 260 15.46 24.12 -11.13
N SER A 261 16.17 23.83 -10.03
CA SER A 261 15.75 24.25 -8.70
C SER A 261 14.30 23.77 -8.43
N ARG A 262 13.40 24.65 -8.00
CA ARG A 262 11.99 24.31 -7.74
C ARG A 262 11.09 24.24 -8.98
N HIS A 263 11.59 24.60 -10.17
CA HIS A 263 10.78 24.79 -11.36
C HIS A 263 10.95 23.62 -12.34
N SER A 264 9.83 23.08 -12.83
CA SER A 264 9.85 22.08 -13.91
C SER A 264 10.19 22.79 -15.22
N VAL A 265 11.21 22.31 -15.93
CA VAL A 265 11.68 22.89 -17.19
C VAL A 265 11.30 22.04 -18.40
N ASP A 266 11.17 20.73 -18.25
CA ASP A 266 10.83 19.83 -19.35
C ASP A 266 10.19 18.53 -18.86
N PHE A 267 9.56 17.80 -19.77
CA PHE A 267 8.77 16.60 -19.51
C PHE A 267 9.10 15.50 -20.54
N ILE A 268 9.45 14.32 -20.04
CA ILE A 268 9.76 13.15 -20.85
C ILE A 268 8.78 12.03 -20.46
N THR A 269 8.34 11.25 -21.43
CA THR A 269 7.50 10.07 -21.20
C THR A 269 8.25 8.80 -21.59
N ALA A 270 8.29 7.87 -20.65
CA ALA A 270 8.72 6.48 -20.82
C ALA A 270 7.48 5.58 -20.98
N PRO A 271 7.62 4.41 -21.65
CA PRO A 271 6.49 3.51 -21.90
C PRO A 271 5.91 2.88 -20.62
N ASP A 272 6.71 2.79 -19.56
CA ASP A 272 6.36 2.21 -18.27
C ASP A 272 7.14 2.93 -17.15
N THR A 273 6.87 2.59 -15.90
CA THR A 273 7.49 3.16 -14.71
C THR A 273 9.03 3.03 -14.77
N PRO A 274 9.78 4.15 -14.68
CA PRO A 274 11.23 4.12 -14.67
C PRO A 274 11.71 3.56 -13.32
N SER A 275 12.47 2.47 -13.37
CA SER A 275 13.15 1.89 -12.21
C SER A 275 14.51 2.54 -11.98
N ALA A 276 15.24 2.89 -13.04
CA ALA A 276 16.53 3.56 -12.95
C ALA A 276 16.71 4.52 -14.14
N ILE A 277 17.34 5.66 -13.87
CA ILE A 277 17.68 6.66 -14.89
C ILE A 277 19.15 7.04 -14.71
N VAL A 278 19.91 6.98 -15.80
CA VAL A 278 21.31 7.40 -15.82
C VAL A 278 21.51 8.38 -16.96
N PHE A 279 22.21 9.47 -16.70
CA PHE A 279 22.54 10.48 -17.70
C PHE A 279 24.05 10.61 -17.84
N GLY A 280 24.55 10.58 -19.07
CA GLY A 280 25.97 10.76 -19.34
C GLY A 280 26.35 10.47 -20.78
N GLN A 281 27.65 10.27 -21.01
CA GLN A 281 28.20 9.96 -22.32
C GLN A 281 27.98 8.48 -22.67
N LEU A 282 27.45 8.21 -23.86
CA LEU A 282 27.31 6.87 -24.43
C LEU A 282 27.88 6.86 -25.86
N GLY A 283 29.03 6.21 -26.04
CA GLY A 283 29.75 6.22 -27.31
C GLY A 283 30.26 7.63 -27.64
N GLN A 284 29.90 8.13 -28.83
CA GLN A 284 30.28 9.47 -29.29
C GLN A 284 29.37 10.59 -28.80
N GLU A 285 28.19 10.25 -28.27
CA GLU A 285 27.21 11.23 -27.78
C GLU A 285 27.43 11.54 -26.30
N GLU A 286 27.62 12.81 -25.97
CA GLU A 286 27.93 13.26 -24.61
C GLU A 286 26.71 13.33 -23.68
N HIS A 287 25.51 13.47 -24.24
CA HIS A 287 24.29 13.79 -23.50
C HIS A 287 23.19 12.78 -23.79
N VAL A 288 23.34 11.59 -23.23
CA VAL A 288 22.39 10.49 -23.38
C VAL A 288 21.77 10.15 -22.04
N MET A 289 20.45 10.13 -21.99
CA MET A 289 19.66 9.59 -20.89
C MET A 289 19.28 8.15 -21.22
N VAL A 290 19.69 7.23 -20.35
CA VAL A 290 19.29 5.82 -20.38
C VAL A 290 18.24 5.61 -19.30
N ILE A 291 17.09 5.09 -19.70
CA ILE A 291 15.95 4.82 -18.83
C ILE A 291 15.72 3.31 -18.83
N ILE A 292 15.72 2.71 -17.64
CA ILE A 292 15.37 1.30 -17.45
C ILE A 292 14.03 1.25 -16.73
N THR A 293 13.07 0.56 -17.30
CA THR A 293 11.71 0.42 -16.76
C THR A 293 11.57 -0.81 -15.86
N THR A 294 10.55 -0.83 -15.03
CA THR A 294 10.20 -1.99 -14.19
C THR A 294 9.83 -3.24 -14.98
N SER A 295 9.31 -3.08 -16.19
CA SER A 295 9.05 -4.18 -17.14
C SER A 295 10.32 -4.73 -17.81
N GLY A 296 11.50 -4.16 -17.54
CA GLY A 296 12.77 -4.61 -18.10
C GLY A 296 13.09 -4.01 -19.48
N THR A 297 12.27 -3.08 -19.99
CA THR A 297 12.58 -2.35 -21.23
C THR A 297 13.60 -1.24 -20.97
N MET A 298 14.49 -1.02 -21.95
CA MET A 298 15.50 0.03 -21.92
C MET A 298 15.21 1.07 -23.01
N ASN A 299 15.15 2.35 -22.64
CA ASN A 299 14.89 3.45 -23.55
C ASN A 299 16.05 4.45 -23.53
N PHE A 300 16.37 5.04 -24.69
CA PHE A 300 17.44 6.00 -24.85
C PHE A 300 16.88 7.33 -25.34
N LYS A 301 17.28 8.42 -24.70
CA LYS A 301 16.96 9.79 -25.14
C LYS A 301 18.25 10.58 -25.27
N ILE A 302 18.51 11.09 -26.47
CA ILE A 302 19.67 11.94 -26.76
C ILE A 302 19.22 13.40 -26.66
N LEU A 303 19.91 14.17 -25.84
CA LEU A 303 19.65 15.60 -25.69
C LEU A 303 20.32 16.36 -26.84
N LYS A 304 19.54 17.20 -27.54
CA LYS A 304 20.06 18.05 -28.61
C LYS A 304 20.99 19.12 -28.04
N ARG A 305 22.08 19.43 -28.76
CA ARG A 305 23.04 20.49 -28.39
C ARG A 305 22.43 21.89 -28.35
N THR A 306 21.31 22.09 -29.07
CA THR A 306 20.58 23.36 -29.14
C THR A 306 19.46 23.46 -28.10
N ALA A 307 19.38 22.52 -27.16
CA ALA A 307 18.36 22.56 -26.12
C ALA A 307 18.60 23.74 -25.17
N ASP A 308 17.55 24.49 -24.88
CA ASP A 308 17.57 25.58 -23.91
C ASP A 308 16.63 25.23 -22.75
N PHE A 309 17.14 25.35 -21.53
CA PHE A 309 16.40 25.12 -20.28
C PHE A 309 16.22 26.41 -19.47
N ASN A 310 16.44 27.56 -20.10
CA ASN A 310 16.14 28.85 -19.48
C ASN A 310 14.67 28.92 -19.11
N LEU A 311 14.44 29.41 -17.88
CA LEU A 311 13.10 29.68 -17.36
C LEU A 311 12.54 30.92 -18.06
N ASN A 312 12.02 30.75 -19.28
CA ASN A 312 11.16 31.77 -19.87
C ASN A 312 9.91 31.86 -18.99
N ARG A 313 9.83 32.98 -18.26
CA ARG A 313 8.75 33.27 -17.33
C ARG A 313 7.45 33.51 -18.09
N ASP A 314 6.80 32.44 -18.53
CA ASP A 314 5.36 32.48 -18.72
C ASP A 314 4.73 32.48 -17.33
N ASN A 315 4.64 33.67 -16.76
CA ASN A 315 3.74 34.00 -15.67
C ASN A 315 2.29 33.74 -16.15
N SER A 316 1.85 32.50 -16.12
CA SER A 316 0.43 32.15 -16.25
C SER A 316 -0.03 31.37 -15.02
N ILE A 317 0.14 31.99 -13.85
CA ILE A 317 -0.57 31.59 -12.63
C ILE A 317 -1.60 32.67 -12.29
N SER A 318 -2.41 33.03 -13.27
CA SER A 318 -3.80 33.37 -13.00
C SER A 318 -4.60 32.10 -13.31
N PRO A 319 -5.34 31.51 -12.34
CA PRO A 319 -6.09 30.30 -12.60
C PRO A 319 -7.12 30.60 -13.70
N ALA A 320 -6.92 30.06 -14.89
CA ALA A 320 -7.85 30.16 -16.01
C ALA A 320 -9.27 29.64 -15.65
N ALA A 321 -9.37 28.90 -14.53
CA ALA A 321 -10.60 28.36 -13.96
C ALA A 321 -11.61 29.43 -13.47
N GLN A 322 -11.22 30.68 -13.24
CA GLN A 322 -12.16 31.74 -12.85
C GLN A 322 -12.84 32.47 -14.02
N SER A 323 -12.54 32.10 -15.27
CA SER A 323 -13.19 32.70 -16.45
C SER A 323 -14.56 32.08 -16.79
N LYS A 324 -14.92 30.95 -16.17
CA LYS A 324 -16.19 30.27 -16.43
C LYS A 324 -17.18 30.61 -15.29
N PRO A 325 -18.19 31.46 -15.52
CA PRO A 325 -19.21 31.72 -14.51
C PRO A 325 -19.89 30.41 -14.11
N LEU A 326 -20.22 30.27 -12.82
CA LEU A 326 -20.89 29.08 -12.27
C LEU A 326 -22.11 28.74 -13.13
N PRO A 327 -22.31 27.45 -13.51
CA PRO A 327 -23.47 27.04 -14.29
C PRO A 327 -24.72 27.01 -13.40
N LEU A 328 -25.22 28.18 -13.05
CA LEU A 328 -26.48 28.31 -12.32
C LEU A 328 -27.65 28.03 -13.28
N PRO A 329 -28.58 27.14 -12.91
CA PRO A 329 -29.75 26.87 -13.74
C PRO A 329 -30.56 28.15 -13.92
N LYS A 330 -30.92 28.46 -15.17
CA LYS A 330 -31.73 29.64 -15.49
C LYS A 330 -33.16 29.41 -14.99
N ARG A 331 -33.73 30.42 -14.30
CA ARG A 331 -35.14 30.40 -13.91
C ARG A 331 -36.01 30.45 -15.16
N SER A 332 -36.88 29.46 -15.33
CA SER A 332 -37.80 29.38 -16.44
C SER A 332 -38.97 30.35 -16.25
N LYS A 333 -39.70 30.65 -17.34
CA LYS A 333 -40.94 31.42 -17.29
C LYS A 333 -41.97 30.79 -16.33
N LEU A 334 -42.07 29.45 -16.34
CA LEU A 334 -42.94 28.69 -15.44
C LEU A 334 -42.61 28.94 -13.96
N PHE A 335 -41.32 28.99 -13.61
CA PHE A 335 -40.90 29.29 -12.23
C PHE A 335 -41.35 30.68 -11.79
N LEU A 336 -41.24 31.68 -12.69
CA LEU A 336 -41.69 33.06 -12.41
C LEU A 336 -43.22 33.13 -12.27
N GLU A 337 -43.96 32.45 -13.16
CA GLU A 337 -45.42 32.38 -13.11
C GLU A 337 -45.92 31.68 -11.83
N GLN A 338 -45.29 30.58 -11.40
CA GLN A 338 -45.59 29.91 -10.13
C GLN A 338 -45.28 30.79 -8.92
N SER A 339 -44.16 31.52 -8.92
CA SER A 339 -43.80 32.45 -7.85
C SER A 339 -44.83 33.58 -7.70
N MET A 340 -45.36 34.09 -8.83
CA MET A 340 -46.41 35.10 -8.83
C MET A 340 -47.75 34.55 -8.31
N ARG A 341 -48.12 33.33 -8.70
CA ARG A 341 -49.31 32.64 -8.18
C ARG A 341 -49.21 32.41 -6.66
N GLU A 342 -48.06 31.92 -6.19
CA GLU A 342 -47.81 31.68 -4.77
C GLU A 342 -47.90 32.99 -3.97
N ARG A 343 -47.37 34.09 -4.49
CA ARG A 343 -47.47 35.41 -3.84
C ARG A 343 -48.92 35.91 -3.73
N GLN A 344 -49.76 35.66 -4.73
CA GLN A 344 -51.15 36.12 -4.76
C GLN A 344 -52.08 35.27 -3.87
N HIS A 345 -51.82 33.97 -3.76
CA HIS A 345 -52.70 33.00 -3.08
C HIS A 345 -52.02 32.23 -1.93
N ALA A 346 -51.02 32.84 -1.28
CA ALA A 346 -50.21 32.17 -0.25
C ALA A 346 -51.04 31.60 0.91
N VAL A 347 -52.05 32.35 1.37
CA VAL A 347 -52.88 31.98 2.52
C VAL A 347 -53.73 30.74 2.21
N ASP A 348 -54.39 30.72 1.05
CA ASP A 348 -55.24 29.60 0.62
C ASP A 348 -54.40 28.32 0.40
N MET A 349 -53.23 28.46 -0.24
CA MET A 349 -52.30 27.35 -0.45
C MET A 349 -51.81 26.76 0.88
N HIS A 350 -51.47 27.62 1.86
CA HIS A 350 -51.07 27.16 3.19
C HIS A 350 -52.20 26.42 3.91
N GLN A 351 -53.43 26.95 3.88
CA GLN A 351 -54.58 26.33 4.53
C GLN A 351 -54.92 24.97 3.91
N SER A 352 -54.93 24.86 2.58
CA SER A 352 -55.13 23.59 1.87
C SER A 352 -54.05 22.57 2.25
N PHE A 353 -52.78 22.99 2.26
CA PHE A 353 -51.67 22.12 2.64
C PHE A 353 -51.81 21.61 4.09
N GLN A 354 -52.21 22.46 5.04
CA GLN A 354 -52.43 22.04 6.43
C GLN A 354 -53.58 21.02 6.54
N GLN A 355 -54.70 21.24 5.85
CA GLN A 355 -55.82 20.31 5.82
C GLN A 355 -55.41 18.94 5.25
N ASP A 356 -54.71 18.94 4.12
CA ASP A 356 -54.22 17.73 3.47
C ASP A 356 -53.18 16.99 4.32
N LEU A 357 -52.28 17.74 4.98
CA LEU A 357 -51.26 17.17 5.85
C LEU A 357 -51.88 16.51 7.09
N VAL A 358 -52.91 17.12 7.69
CA VAL A 358 -53.66 16.50 8.79
C VAL A 358 -54.37 15.23 8.32
N ARG A 359 -54.98 15.26 7.12
CA ARG A 359 -55.62 14.08 6.52
C ARG A 359 -54.60 12.97 6.25
N LEU A 360 -53.42 13.31 5.73
CA LEU A 360 -52.32 12.37 5.52
C LEU A 360 -51.86 11.73 6.84
N ARG A 361 -51.63 12.54 7.88
CA ARG A 361 -51.25 12.05 9.22
C ARG A 361 -52.29 11.08 9.78
N LEU A 362 -53.58 11.41 9.63
CA LEU A 362 -54.67 10.56 10.08
C LEU A 362 -54.76 9.26 9.29
N ILE A 363 -54.63 9.30 7.96
CA ILE A 363 -54.60 8.09 7.12
C ILE A 363 -53.40 7.23 7.49
N ALA A 364 -52.20 7.81 7.60
CA ALA A 364 -50.99 7.11 8.00
C ALA A 364 -51.17 6.44 9.37
N ALA A 365 -51.66 7.16 10.38
CA ALA A 365 -51.92 6.61 11.70
C ALA A 365 -52.93 5.45 11.67
N ARG A 366 -54.04 5.60 10.93
CA ARG A 366 -55.02 4.52 10.74
C ARG A 366 -54.41 3.28 10.09
N THR A 367 -53.61 3.47 9.03
CA THR A 367 -52.95 2.35 8.35
C THR A 367 -51.93 1.65 9.25
N VAL A 368 -51.15 2.40 10.05
CA VAL A 368 -50.20 1.83 11.01
C VAL A 368 -50.93 1.00 12.07
N VAL A 369 -52.03 1.51 12.64
CA VAL A 369 -52.83 0.76 13.61
C VAL A 369 -53.41 -0.51 12.99
N GLN A 370 -53.93 -0.43 11.77
CA GLN A 370 -54.47 -1.59 11.05
C GLN A 370 -53.40 -2.66 10.73
N VAL A 371 -52.17 -2.25 10.41
CA VAL A 371 -51.04 -3.16 10.19
C VAL A 371 -50.61 -3.82 11.51
N ASN A 372 -50.58 -3.06 12.61
CA ASN A 372 -50.27 -3.58 13.94
C ASN A 372 -51.34 -4.57 14.42
N SER A 373 -52.63 -4.32 14.17
CA SER A 373 -53.71 -5.24 14.54
C SER A 373 -53.68 -6.56 13.74
N ASN A 374 -53.20 -6.52 12.49
CA ASN A 374 -53.13 -7.68 11.61
C ASN A 374 -51.88 -8.55 11.80
N GLN A 375 -51.03 -8.28 12.80
CA GLN A 375 -49.79 -9.01 13.12
C GLN A 375 -48.79 -9.23 11.95
N ALA A 376 -49.05 -8.64 10.78
CA ALA A 376 -48.15 -8.65 9.63
C ALA A 376 -46.87 -7.84 9.88
N ALA A 377 -46.91 -6.97 10.90
CA ALA A 377 -45.75 -6.33 11.51
C ALA A 377 -45.66 -6.76 12.99
N ALA A 378 -45.48 -8.06 13.25
CA ALA A 378 -45.07 -8.51 14.57
C ALA A 378 -43.83 -7.69 14.99
N GLY A 379 -43.96 -6.97 16.10
CA GLY A 379 -43.09 -5.87 16.46
C GLY A 379 -41.66 -6.33 16.73
N ASN A 380 -40.73 -5.85 15.90
CA ASN A 380 -39.29 -6.02 16.07
C ASN A 380 -38.70 -5.17 17.23
N GLU A 381 -39.52 -4.82 18.23
CA GLU A 381 -39.16 -3.86 19.27
C GLU A 381 -38.19 -4.46 20.31
N LYS A 382 -38.23 -5.78 20.52
CA LYS A 382 -37.42 -6.46 21.55
C LYS A 382 -36.13 -7.10 21.02
N GLU A 383 -36.09 -7.48 19.74
CA GLU A 383 -35.04 -8.37 19.22
C GLU A 383 -34.22 -7.78 18.07
N GLN A 384 -34.59 -6.61 17.53
CA GLN A 384 -33.84 -5.89 16.48
C GLN A 384 -33.30 -6.82 15.38
N LEU A 385 -34.16 -7.72 14.89
CA LEU A 385 -33.84 -8.72 13.88
C LEU A 385 -34.30 -8.23 12.51
N LYS A 386 -33.38 -8.11 11.55
CA LYS A 386 -33.73 -7.76 10.17
C LYS A 386 -33.82 -9.03 9.32
N LEU A 387 -34.91 -9.20 8.59
CA LEU A 387 -35.13 -10.31 7.67
C LEU A 387 -35.19 -9.78 6.24
N SER A 388 -34.44 -10.43 5.35
CA SER A 388 -34.55 -10.24 3.91
C SER A 388 -34.69 -11.59 3.23
N ALA A 389 -35.49 -11.65 2.17
CA ALA A 389 -35.76 -12.86 1.42
C ALA A 389 -35.35 -12.67 -0.05
N GLN A 390 -34.70 -13.68 -0.61
CA GLN A 390 -34.32 -13.75 -2.03
C GLN A 390 -34.83 -15.07 -2.60
N VAL A 391 -35.49 -15.00 -3.75
CA VAL A 391 -35.97 -16.19 -4.47
C VAL A 391 -35.12 -16.35 -5.72
N LEU A 392 -34.44 -17.49 -5.84
CA LEU A 392 -33.61 -17.84 -6.98
C LEU A 392 -34.24 -19.00 -7.76
N GLY A 393 -34.18 -18.93 -9.08
CA GLY A 393 -34.73 -19.95 -9.99
C GLY A 393 -35.84 -19.40 -10.88
N LEU A 394 -36.02 -20.04 -12.04
CA LEU A 394 -37.03 -19.70 -13.04
C LEU A 394 -38.23 -20.67 -13.00
N GLY A 395 -38.32 -21.50 -11.95
CA GLY A 395 -39.31 -22.57 -11.78
C GLY A 395 -38.96 -23.86 -12.55
N PRO A 396 -39.69 -24.97 -12.34
CA PRO A 396 -40.66 -25.22 -11.26
C PRO A 396 -40.01 -25.45 -9.88
N MET A 397 -38.67 -25.42 -9.82
CA MET A 397 -37.89 -25.50 -8.58
C MET A 397 -37.26 -24.15 -8.27
N PHE A 398 -37.60 -23.57 -7.13
CA PHE A 398 -37.03 -22.34 -6.62
C PHE A 398 -36.16 -22.63 -5.39
N THR A 399 -35.15 -21.82 -5.18
CA THR A 399 -34.36 -21.78 -3.95
C THR A 399 -34.70 -20.50 -3.22
N LEU A 400 -35.35 -20.62 -2.07
CA LEU A 400 -35.68 -19.50 -1.19
C LEU A 400 -34.55 -19.31 -0.17
N ILE A 401 -33.89 -18.16 -0.22
CA ILE A 401 -32.82 -17.77 0.70
C ILE A 401 -33.35 -16.70 1.64
N LEU A 402 -33.41 -16.99 2.94
CA LEU A 402 -33.70 -16.03 3.99
C LEU A 402 -32.39 -15.58 4.64
N THR A 403 -32.17 -14.27 4.74
CA THR A 403 -31.05 -13.68 5.46
C THR A 403 -31.57 -12.97 6.70
N LEU A 404 -31.14 -13.45 7.87
CA LEU A 404 -31.47 -12.97 9.20
C LEU A 404 -30.27 -12.22 9.78
N GLU A 405 -30.39 -10.91 9.98
CA GLU A 405 -29.32 -10.05 10.47
C GLU A 405 -29.65 -9.55 11.88
N ASN A 406 -28.74 -9.78 12.82
CA ASN A 406 -28.87 -9.28 14.19
C ASN A 406 -28.39 -7.82 14.27
N MET A 407 -29.32 -6.89 14.43
CA MET A 407 -29.01 -5.46 14.54
C MET A 407 -28.71 -5.01 15.98
N ASN A 408 -28.75 -5.91 16.97
CA ASN A 408 -28.34 -5.57 18.33
C ASN A 408 -26.83 -5.37 18.40
N SER A 409 -26.37 -4.43 19.25
CA SER A 409 -24.95 -4.20 19.54
C SER A 409 -24.35 -5.23 20.50
N ASP A 410 -25.11 -5.67 21.50
CA ASP A 410 -24.54 -6.38 22.66
C ASP A 410 -25.22 -7.73 22.98
N LYS A 411 -26.30 -8.09 22.29
CA LYS A 411 -27.07 -9.32 22.57
C LYS A 411 -27.11 -10.26 21.38
N ALA A 412 -26.71 -11.51 21.60
CA ALA A 412 -26.89 -12.57 20.62
C ALA A 412 -28.36 -13.04 20.59
N LEU A 413 -28.84 -13.40 19.41
CA LEU A 413 -30.16 -14.01 19.25
C LEU A 413 -30.03 -15.53 19.38
N ILE A 414 -30.79 -16.11 20.30
CA ILE A 414 -30.80 -17.56 20.60
C ILE A 414 -32.21 -18.11 20.52
N GLU A 415 -32.30 -19.43 20.32
CA GLU A 415 -33.55 -20.21 20.36
C GLU A 415 -34.61 -19.76 19.35
N LEU A 416 -34.17 -19.32 18.17
CA LEU A 416 -35.07 -18.94 17.07
C LEU A 416 -35.32 -20.13 16.12
N SER A 417 -36.48 -20.14 15.49
CA SER A 417 -36.83 -21.07 14.42
C SER A 417 -37.63 -20.37 13.33
N ALA A 418 -37.34 -20.70 12.07
CA ALA A 418 -38.08 -20.23 10.91
C ALA A 418 -39.16 -21.26 10.52
N VAL A 419 -40.42 -20.84 10.49
CA VAL A 419 -41.56 -21.63 10.07
C VAL A 419 -42.09 -21.10 8.74
N PHE A 420 -42.18 -21.99 7.75
CA PHE A 420 -42.66 -21.68 6.41
C PHE A 420 -44.10 -22.17 6.26
N HIS A 421 -45.01 -21.25 5.96
CA HIS A 421 -46.42 -21.54 5.73
C HIS A 421 -46.78 -21.25 4.27
N CYS A 422 -47.14 -22.31 3.55
CA CYS A 422 -47.65 -22.26 2.18
C CYS A 422 -48.91 -23.14 2.06
N LYS A 423 -49.62 -23.02 0.93
CA LYS A 423 -50.67 -23.96 0.55
C LYS A 423 -50.02 -25.20 -0.09
N PRO A 424 -50.18 -26.42 0.47
CA PRO A 424 -49.53 -27.63 -0.06
C PRO A 424 -49.97 -28.03 -1.48
N SER A 425 -51.17 -27.60 -1.89
CA SER A 425 -51.69 -27.81 -3.25
C SER A 425 -50.95 -27.00 -4.31
N ILE A 426 -50.05 -26.10 -3.90
CA ILE A 426 -49.39 -25.11 -4.76
C ILE A 426 -47.87 -25.24 -4.65
N TYR A 427 -47.34 -25.23 -3.42
CA TYR A 427 -45.90 -25.30 -3.17
C TYR A 427 -45.58 -26.39 -2.15
N LYS A 428 -44.59 -27.22 -2.49
CA LYS A 428 -43.99 -28.20 -1.57
C LYS A 428 -42.57 -27.77 -1.21
N LEU A 429 -42.31 -27.55 0.07
CA LEU A 429 -40.98 -27.17 0.56
C LEU A 429 -40.15 -28.41 0.95
N SER A 430 -38.83 -28.31 0.84
CA SER A 430 -37.91 -29.32 1.38
C SER A 430 -37.92 -29.38 2.90
N SER A 431 -38.16 -28.23 3.54
CA SER A 431 -38.35 -28.11 4.99
C SER A 431 -39.40 -27.05 5.29
N TYR A 432 -40.31 -27.36 6.19
CA TYR A 432 -41.34 -26.42 6.68
C TYR A 432 -40.90 -25.72 7.97
N ILE A 433 -39.91 -26.27 8.69
CA ILE A 433 -39.38 -25.72 9.94
C ILE A 433 -37.86 -25.84 9.93
N SER A 434 -37.15 -24.73 10.14
CA SER A 434 -35.69 -24.70 10.19
C SER A 434 -35.23 -24.06 11.49
N ALA A 435 -34.41 -24.79 12.26
CA ALA A 435 -33.79 -24.26 13.48
C ALA A 435 -32.74 -23.21 13.11
N ILE A 436 -32.74 -22.09 13.83
CA ILE A 436 -31.80 -20.99 13.61
C ILE A 436 -30.73 -21.09 14.71
N PRO A 437 -29.45 -21.22 14.35
CA PRO A 437 -28.37 -21.22 15.32
C PRO A 437 -28.23 -19.84 15.97
N LEU A 438 -27.38 -19.75 17.01
CA LEU A 438 -27.06 -18.48 17.65
C LEU A 438 -26.52 -17.47 16.62
N ILE A 439 -27.15 -16.28 16.54
CA ILE A 439 -26.70 -15.18 15.67
C ILE A 439 -26.03 -14.10 16.54
N PRO A 440 -24.70 -13.93 16.46
CA PRO A 440 -24.01 -12.89 17.23
C PRO A 440 -24.40 -11.47 16.79
N PRO A 441 -24.15 -10.45 17.65
CA PRO A 441 -24.34 -9.04 17.30
C PRO A 441 -23.67 -8.65 15.98
N GLY A 442 -24.40 -7.94 15.10
CA GLY A 442 -23.89 -7.42 13.82
C GLY A 442 -23.63 -8.46 12.72
N LEU A 443 -23.96 -9.73 12.94
CA LEU A 443 -23.81 -10.80 11.94
C LEU A 443 -25.14 -11.19 11.30
N ALA A 444 -25.03 -11.72 10.07
CA ALA A 444 -26.15 -12.24 9.32
C ALA A 444 -26.03 -13.75 9.11
N TYR A 445 -27.14 -14.47 9.29
CA TYR A 445 -27.28 -15.89 9.05
C TYR A 445 -28.21 -16.16 7.87
N LYS A 446 -27.86 -17.13 7.02
CA LYS A 446 -28.63 -17.48 5.83
C LYS A 446 -29.25 -18.86 5.96
N ILE A 447 -30.53 -18.97 5.61
CA ILE A 447 -31.30 -20.22 5.56
C ILE A 447 -31.72 -20.43 4.12
N GLU A 448 -31.49 -21.64 3.60
CA GLU A 448 -31.86 -22.02 2.24
C GLU A 448 -32.91 -23.12 2.28
N THR A 449 -34.05 -22.90 1.62
CA THR A 449 -35.13 -23.87 1.50
C THR A 449 -35.50 -24.03 0.03
N LYS A 450 -35.56 -25.27 -0.46
CA LYS A 450 -36.01 -25.56 -1.83
C LYS A 450 -37.53 -25.59 -1.86
N VAL A 451 -38.11 -24.91 -2.84
CA VAL A 451 -39.56 -24.81 -3.07
C VAL A 451 -39.87 -25.43 -4.43
N LYS A 452 -40.67 -26.49 -4.45
CA LYS A 452 -41.19 -27.11 -5.66
C LYS A 452 -42.60 -26.62 -5.90
N GLU A 453 -42.90 -26.17 -7.09
CA GLU A 453 -44.26 -25.90 -7.53
C GLU A 453 -45.00 -27.20 -7.89
N CYS A 454 -46.21 -27.35 -7.38
CA CYS A 454 -47.12 -28.46 -7.67
C CYS A 454 -48.15 -27.99 -8.69
N LEU A 455 -48.04 -28.43 -9.94
CA LEU A 455 -49.09 -28.26 -10.93
C LEU A 455 -50.23 -29.25 -10.61
N ASN A 456 -51.43 -28.76 -10.29
CA ASN A 456 -52.63 -29.60 -10.29
C ASN A 456 -53.08 -29.81 -11.74
N SER A 457 -52.85 -31.00 -12.29
CA SER A 457 -53.19 -31.38 -13.66
C SER A 457 -54.64 -31.85 -13.87
N GLU A 458 -55.60 -31.49 -13.00
CA GLU A 458 -56.96 -32.06 -13.08
C GLU A 458 -58.12 -31.06 -13.12
N ASN A 459 -57.91 -29.74 -13.25
CA ASN A 459 -59.02 -28.80 -13.45
C ASN A 459 -58.65 -27.64 -14.39
N SER A 460 -58.36 -27.94 -15.66
CA SER A 460 -58.31 -26.92 -16.71
C SER A 460 -58.65 -27.48 -18.09
N THR A 461 -59.86 -28.03 -18.25
CA THR A 461 -60.58 -27.81 -19.51
C THR A 461 -61.44 -26.58 -19.30
N GLU A 462 -60.87 -25.41 -19.57
CA GLU A 462 -61.56 -24.23 -20.10
C GLU A 462 -60.49 -23.18 -20.42
N GLU A 463 -60.40 -22.88 -21.71
CA GLU A 463 -59.52 -21.88 -22.30
C GLU A 463 -59.87 -20.48 -21.76
N GLY A 464 -58.85 -19.67 -21.43
CA GLY A 464 -59.02 -18.22 -21.36
C GLY A 464 -59.20 -17.57 -19.99
N ALA A 465 -58.68 -18.14 -18.90
CA ALA A 465 -58.49 -17.39 -17.64
C ALA A 465 -57.03 -17.46 -17.18
N ALA A 466 -56.26 -16.42 -17.51
CA ALA A 466 -55.01 -16.12 -16.82
C ALA A 466 -55.31 -15.82 -15.34
N ILE A 467 -55.34 -16.87 -14.50
CA ILE A 467 -55.42 -16.71 -13.05
C ILE A 467 -54.00 -16.41 -12.55
N SER A 468 -53.59 -15.17 -12.76
CA SER A 468 -52.50 -14.51 -12.04
C SER A 468 -52.88 -14.37 -10.56
N THR A 469 -52.86 -15.47 -9.81
CA THR A 469 -52.80 -15.35 -8.36
C THR A 469 -51.33 -15.31 -7.99
N THR A 470 -50.83 -14.12 -7.66
CA THR A 470 -49.54 -13.96 -6.98
C THR A 470 -49.60 -14.77 -5.69
N GLN A 471 -48.96 -15.94 -5.68
CA GLN A 471 -49.03 -16.86 -4.57
C GLN A 471 -47.95 -16.53 -3.56
N ILE A 472 -48.35 -16.54 -2.29
CA ILE A 472 -47.55 -16.05 -1.18
C ILE A 472 -47.04 -17.20 -0.31
N ILE A 473 -45.76 -17.17 0.03
CA ILE A 473 -45.20 -17.96 1.12
C ILE A 473 -45.06 -17.02 2.32
N ARG A 474 -45.64 -17.42 3.46
CA ARG A 474 -45.49 -16.68 4.72
C ARG A 474 -44.38 -17.33 5.53
N VAL A 475 -43.47 -16.51 6.04
CA VAL A 475 -42.37 -16.94 6.90
C VAL A 475 -42.57 -16.32 8.26
N PHE A 476 -42.54 -17.14 9.30
CA PHE A 476 -42.64 -16.74 10.69
C PHE A 476 -41.34 -17.08 11.41
N ILE A 477 -40.71 -16.10 12.03
CA ILE A 477 -39.60 -16.33 12.96
C ILE A 477 -40.19 -16.39 14.36
N VAL A 478 -40.02 -17.53 15.02
CA VAL A 478 -40.58 -17.79 16.36
C VAL A 478 -39.46 -18.11 17.34
N ARG A 479 -39.61 -17.70 18.60
CA ARG A 479 -38.76 -18.19 19.69
C ARG A 479 -39.32 -19.50 20.21
N LEU A 480 -38.44 -20.45 20.54
CA LEU A 480 -38.80 -21.71 21.16
C LEU A 480 -39.63 -21.46 22.44
N GLY A 481 -40.83 -22.05 22.52
CA GLY A 481 -41.73 -21.88 23.67
C GLY A 481 -42.66 -20.65 23.63
N GLN A 482 -42.57 -19.79 22.61
CA GLN A 482 -43.51 -18.68 22.41
C GLN A 482 -44.41 -18.92 21.19
N VAL A 483 -45.71 -18.62 21.34
CA VAL A 483 -46.71 -18.79 20.26
C VAL A 483 -46.73 -17.58 19.32
N GLN A 484 -46.28 -16.42 19.78
CA GLN A 484 -46.26 -15.20 18.99
C GLN A 484 -44.97 -15.11 18.17
N PRO A 485 -45.03 -14.87 16.84
CA PRO A 485 -43.84 -14.69 16.03
C PRO A 485 -43.12 -13.40 16.41
N VAL A 486 -41.79 -13.44 16.43
CA VAL A 486 -40.90 -12.28 16.58
C VAL A 486 -40.98 -11.40 15.33
N LEU A 487 -41.03 -12.04 14.16
CA LEU A 487 -41.12 -11.37 12.88
C LEU A 487 -41.91 -12.23 11.89
N ALA A 488 -42.74 -11.60 11.07
CA ALA A 488 -43.45 -12.24 9.98
C ALA A 488 -43.09 -11.54 8.66
N ALA A 489 -42.83 -12.33 7.61
CA ALA A 489 -42.63 -11.82 6.25
C ALA A 489 -43.53 -12.56 5.27
N THR A 490 -44.03 -11.83 4.28
CA THR A 490 -44.79 -12.39 3.17
C THR A 490 -43.95 -12.26 1.91
N ILE A 491 -43.69 -13.39 1.26
CA ILE A 491 -42.85 -13.50 0.08
C ILE A 491 -43.75 -13.79 -1.11
N ASN A 492 -43.77 -12.89 -2.08
CA ASN A 492 -44.46 -13.11 -3.34
C ASN A 492 -43.56 -13.99 -4.22
N MET A 493 -44.03 -15.18 -4.58
CA MET A 493 -43.27 -16.07 -5.45
C MET A 493 -43.37 -15.57 -6.91
N PRO A 494 -42.24 -15.56 -7.64
CA PRO A 494 -42.26 -15.25 -9.06
C PRO A 494 -43.01 -16.34 -9.84
N PRO A 495 -43.64 -16.01 -10.98
CA PRO A 495 -44.26 -17.01 -11.84
C PRO A 495 -43.18 -17.91 -12.46
N THR A 496 -43.51 -19.19 -12.66
CA THR A 496 -42.65 -20.14 -13.38
C THR A 496 -42.60 -19.82 -14.87
N ASP A 497 -41.40 -19.88 -15.44
CA ASP A 497 -41.19 -19.72 -16.88
C ASP A 497 -41.83 -20.92 -17.63
N PRO A 498 -42.71 -20.69 -18.62
CA PRO A 498 -43.34 -21.77 -19.38
C PRO A 498 -42.37 -22.72 -20.09
N LEU A 499 -41.13 -22.30 -20.36
CA LEU A 499 -40.06 -23.13 -20.94
C LEU A 499 -39.36 -24.04 -19.91
N ALA A 500 -39.61 -23.85 -18.61
CA ALA A 500 -38.93 -24.59 -17.55
C ALA A 500 -39.54 -25.98 -17.25
N TYR A 501 -40.65 -26.35 -17.89
CA TYR A 501 -41.28 -27.67 -17.77
C TYR A 501 -40.78 -28.69 -18.81
N THR A 502 -39.88 -28.31 -19.73
CA THR A 502 -39.43 -29.16 -20.85
C THR A 502 -38.05 -29.80 -20.67
N VAL A 503 -37.62 -30.10 -19.43
CA VAL A 503 -36.42 -30.93 -19.17
C VAL A 503 -36.73 -32.05 -18.20
#